data_AF-A0AA92LTI9-F1
#
_entry.id   AF-A0AA92LTI9-F1
#
_cell.length_a   1.000
_cell.length_b   1.000
_cell.length_c   1.000
_cell.angle_alpha   90.00
_cell.angle_beta   90.00
_cell.angle_gamma   90.00
#
_symmetry.space_group_name_H-M   'P 1'
#
loop_
_entity.id
_entity.type
_entity.pdbx_description
1 polymer ?
#
loop_
_entity_poly.entity_id
_entity_poly.type
_entity_poly.pdbx_seq_one_letter_code
_entity_poly.pdbx_strand_id
1 'polypeptide(L)'
;MNPISLKTLPNFTSYVLSISEYLLLNVLENDKKIIKKIQSGDELPLPEIKNSLDQRFEDLKLEIFDYEILKSIAMNYPHDHYAEKIVSCNYDYHMTMTWFKKAILQSSVRPLAFAQLELG
;
A
#
# COMPACT_ATOMS: atom_id res chain seq x y z
N MET A 1 -6.24 3.49 -29.96
CA MET A 1 -6.40 3.14 -28.53
C MET A 1 -7.58 3.94 -28.00
N ASN A 2 -8.60 3.29 -27.44
CA ASN A 2 -9.68 4.01 -26.77
C ASN A 2 -9.09 4.65 -25.50
N PRO A 3 -9.30 5.96 -25.26
CA PRO A 3 -8.88 6.58 -24.01
C PRO A 3 -9.64 5.89 -22.87
N ILE A 4 -8.90 5.32 -21.91
CA ILE A 4 -9.49 4.81 -20.67
C ILE A 4 -10.23 5.99 -20.04
N SER A 5 -11.54 5.85 -19.88
CA SER A 5 -12.34 6.88 -19.23
C SER A 5 -11.88 6.98 -17.77
N LEU A 6 -11.57 8.18 -17.28
CA LEU A 6 -11.14 8.36 -15.89
C LEU A 6 -12.17 7.85 -14.87
N LYS A 7 -13.46 7.73 -15.28
CA LYS A 7 -14.54 7.13 -14.47
C LYS A 7 -14.43 5.61 -14.29
N THR A 8 -13.56 4.94 -15.05
CA THR A 8 -13.31 3.49 -14.91
C THR A 8 -12.07 3.19 -14.08
N LEU A 9 -11.34 4.21 -13.61
CA LEU A 9 -10.23 4.00 -12.69
C LEU A 9 -10.77 3.61 -11.30
N PRO A 10 -10.07 2.73 -10.57
CA PRO A 10 -10.41 2.46 -9.18
C PRO A 10 -10.30 3.75 -8.34
N ASN A 11 -11.04 3.81 -7.24
CA ASN A 11 -10.78 4.83 -6.21
C ASN A 11 -9.40 4.58 -5.55
N PHE A 12 -8.94 5.55 -4.78
CA PHE A 12 -7.60 5.51 -4.19
C PHE A 12 -7.42 4.31 -3.25
N THR A 13 -8.42 4.04 -2.40
CA THR A 13 -8.40 2.89 -1.50
C THR A 13 -8.24 1.57 -2.25
N SER A 14 -9.01 1.33 -3.31
CA SER A 14 -8.90 0.11 -4.12
C SER A 14 -7.55 -0.01 -4.79
N TYR A 15 -7.02 1.08 -5.33
CA TYR A 15 -5.68 1.10 -5.92
C TYR A 15 -4.59 0.75 -4.90
N VAL A 16 -4.64 1.37 -3.71
CA VAL A 16 -3.73 1.08 -2.60
C VAL A 16 -3.83 -0.38 -2.18
N LEU A 17 -5.04 -0.92 -2.00
CA LEU A 17 -5.24 -2.31 -1.56
C LEU A 17 -4.61 -3.31 -2.53
N SER A 18 -4.78 -3.13 -3.84
CA SER A 18 -4.16 -4.00 -4.83
C SER A 18 -2.64 -3.98 -4.77
N ILE A 19 -2.04 -2.81 -4.55
CA ILE A 19 -0.58 -2.68 -4.44
C ILE A 19 -0.07 -3.24 -3.10
N SER A 20 -0.81 -3.01 -2.02
CA SER A 20 -0.53 -3.58 -0.70
C SER A 20 -0.52 -5.10 -0.72
N GLU A 21 -1.48 -5.72 -1.41
CA GLU A 21 -1.56 -7.17 -1.59
C GLU A 21 -0.38 -7.68 -2.42
N TYR A 22 -0.11 -7.04 -3.56
CA TYR A 22 1.03 -7.38 -4.42
C TYR A 22 2.37 -7.33 -3.66
N LEU A 23 2.62 -6.24 -2.92
CA LEU A 23 3.85 -6.09 -2.14
C LEU A 23 3.95 -7.11 -1.01
N LEU A 24 2.84 -7.39 -0.32
CA LEU A 24 2.82 -8.37 0.76
C LEU A 24 3.11 -9.77 0.25
N LEU A 25 2.46 -10.19 -0.85
CA LEU A 25 2.77 -11.47 -1.52
C LEU A 25 4.25 -11.53 -1.89
N ASN A 26 4.76 -10.46 -2.49
CA ASN A 26 6.15 -10.41 -2.89
C ASN A 26 7.12 -10.53 -1.70
N VAL A 27 6.83 -9.89 -0.57
CA VAL A 27 7.59 -10.03 0.68
C VAL A 27 7.52 -11.48 1.19
N LEU A 28 6.34 -12.09 1.23
CA LEU A 28 6.16 -13.44 1.74
C LEU A 28 6.84 -14.49 0.84
N GLU A 29 6.87 -14.28 -0.47
CA GLU A 29 7.53 -15.19 -1.42
C GLU A 29 9.06 -15.10 -1.37
N ASN A 30 9.61 -13.89 -1.12
CA ASN A 30 11.04 -13.64 -1.28
C ASN A 30 11.80 -13.52 0.05
N ASP A 31 11.13 -13.15 1.15
CA ASP A 31 11.75 -13.07 2.48
C ASP A 31 11.60 -14.39 3.26
N LYS A 32 12.50 -15.32 2.97
CA LYS A 32 12.55 -16.63 3.64
C LYS A 32 12.73 -16.52 5.16
N LYS A 33 13.24 -15.40 5.71
CA LYS A 33 13.40 -15.23 7.15
C LYS A 33 12.04 -14.97 7.81
N ILE A 34 11.19 -14.15 7.19
CA ILE A 34 9.83 -13.90 7.66
C ILE A 34 9.02 -15.20 7.67
N ILE A 35 9.04 -15.97 6.58
CA ILE A 35 8.30 -17.24 6.50
C ILE A 35 8.74 -18.21 7.59
N LYS A 36 10.05 -18.34 7.83
CA LYS A 36 10.55 -19.20 8.92
C LYS A 36 10.03 -18.76 10.28
N LYS A 37 9.99 -17.44 10.55
CA LYS A 37 9.46 -16.90 11.82
C LYS A 37 7.96 -17.20 11.97
N ILE A 38 7.18 -17.00 10.91
CA ILE A 38 5.74 -17.33 10.89
C ILE A 38 5.53 -18.82 11.17
N GLN A 39 6.34 -19.70 10.58
CA GLN A 39 6.22 -21.15 10.77
C GLN A 39 6.64 -21.63 12.16
N SER A 40 7.51 -20.90 12.85
CA SER A 40 8.11 -21.31 14.13
C SER A 40 7.49 -20.66 15.36
N GLY A 41 6.58 -19.69 15.20
CA GLY A 41 6.07 -18.87 16.29
C GLY A 41 4.55 -18.81 16.33
N ASP A 42 4.01 -18.49 17.51
CA ASP A 42 2.58 -18.30 17.74
C ASP A 42 2.10 -16.89 17.36
N GLU A 43 3.04 -15.98 17.08
CA GLU A 43 2.77 -14.57 16.74
C GLU A 43 3.32 -14.21 15.35
N LEU A 44 2.63 -13.32 14.64
CA LEU A 44 3.12 -12.80 13.36
C LEU A 44 4.28 -11.82 13.63
N PRO A 45 5.40 -11.91 12.86
CA PRO A 45 6.53 -11.00 12.99
C PRO A 45 6.23 -9.65 12.30
N LEU A 46 5.24 -8.92 12.83
CA LEU A 46 4.73 -7.66 12.23
C LEU A 46 5.81 -6.59 12.01
N PRO A 47 6.76 -6.35 12.93
CA PRO A 47 7.85 -5.40 12.69
C PRO A 47 8.71 -5.78 11.49
N GLU A 48 9.04 -7.06 11.33
CA GLU A 48 9.82 -7.57 10.22
C GLU A 48 9.05 -7.50 8.91
N ILE A 49 7.76 -7.88 8.90
CA ILE A 49 6.89 -7.73 7.73
C ILE A 49 6.84 -6.27 7.29
N LYS A 50 6.65 -5.34 8.23
CA LYS A 50 6.63 -3.91 7.92
C LYS A 50 7.96 -3.44 7.33
N ASN A 51 9.09 -3.86 7.88
CA ASN A 51 10.41 -3.46 7.39
C ASN A 51 10.68 -4.02 5.98
N SER A 52 10.33 -5.29 5.73
CA SER A 52 10.50 -5.89 4.40
C SER A 52 9.55 -5.28 3.38
N LEU A 53 8.32 -4.89 3.77
CA LEU A 53 7.41 -4.11 2.93
C LEU A 53 7.98 -2.71 2.62
N ASP A 54 8.55 -2.03 3.60
CA ASP A 54 9.15 -0.70 3.43
C ASP A 54 10.31 -0.75 2.43
N GLN A 55 11.17 -1.75 2.57
CA GLN A 55 12.28 -1.98 1.65
C GLN A 55 11.77 -2.34 0.25
N ARG A 56 10.77 -3.24 0.15
CA ARG A 56 10.23 -3.66 -1.14
C ARG A 56 9.49 -2.55 -1.86
N PHE A 57 8.83 -1.65 -1.13
CA PHE A 57 8.28 -0.42 -1.67
C PHE A 57 9.38 0.43 -2.31
N GLU A 58 10.52 0.65 -1.63
CA GLU A 58 11.61 1.44 -2.20
C GLU A 58 12.22 0.81 -3.46
N ASP A 59 12.35 -0.52 -3.48
CA ASP A 59 12.86 -1.27 -4.64
C ASP A 59 11.93 -1.13 -5.86
N LEU A 60 10.61 -1.17 -5.63
CA LEU A 60 9.61 -1.23 -6.70
C LEU A 60 8.89 0.11 -6.94
N LYS A 61 9.25 1.19 -6.26
CA LYS A 61 8.51 2.46 -6.31
C LYS A 61 8.32 3.00 -7.73
N LEU A 62 9.29 2.81 -8.62
CA LEU A 62 9.17 3.27 -10.01
C LEU A 62 8.14 2.48 -10.83
N GLU A 63 7.83 1.25 -10.40
CA GLU A 63 6.84 0.39 -11.06
C GLU A 63 5.44 0.58 -10.49
N ILE A 64 5.34 0.83 -9.18
CA ILE A 64 4.05 0.85 -8.46
C ILE A 64 3.52 2.28 -8.21
N PHE A 65 4.33 3.32 -8.39
CA PHE A 65 3.91 4.70 -8.18
C PHE A 65 3.83 5.44 -9.51
N ASP A 66 2.61 5.83 -9.89
CA ASP A 66 2.34 6.76 -10.98
C ASP A 66 1.68 8.02 -10.41
N TYR A 67 2.43 9.12 -10.38
CA TYR A 67 1.98 10.40 -9.83
C TYR A 67 0.75 10.95 -10.54
N GLU A 68 0.70 10.89 -11.87
CA GLU A 68 -0.41 11.48 -12.64
C GLU A 68 -1.69 10.66 -12.47
N ILE A 69 -1.57 9.33 -12.39
CA ILE A 69 -2.70 8.46 -12.06
C ILE A 69 -3.20 8.76 -10.64
N LEU A 70 -2.32 8.83 -9.65
CA LEU A 70 -2.71 9.09 -8.26
C LEU A 70 -3.36 10.46 -8.08
N LYS A 71 -2.82 11.49 -8.73
CA LYS A 71 -3.39 12.83 -8.76
C LYS A 71 -4.77 12.82 -9.40
N SER A 72 -4.92 12.15 -10.54
CA SER A 72 -6.20 12.00 -11.24
C SER A 72 -7.24 11.29 -10.37
N ILE A 73 -6.87 10.18 -9.73
CA ILE A 73 -7.74 9.47 -8.79
C ILE A 73 -8.15 10.39 -7.63
N ALA A 74 -7.20 11.12 -7.04
CA ALA A 74 -7.49 12.02 -5.92
C ALA A 74 -8.44 13.16 -6.29
N MET A 75 -8.33 13.70 -7.51
CA MET A 75 -9.26 14.72 -8.03
C MET A 75 -10.68 14.18 -8.26
N ASN A 76 -10.81 12.93 -8.70
CA ASN A 76 -12.11 12.32 -9.02
C ASN A 76 -12.81 11.71 -7.80
N TYR A 77 -12.05 11.35 -6.76
CA TYR A 77 -12.55 10.74 -5.53
C TYR A 77 -12.09 11.50 -4.28
N PRO A 78 -12.39 12.81 -4.15
CA PRO A 78 -11.84 13.65 -3.07
C PRO A 78 -12.34 13.25 -1.67
N HIS A 79 -13.41 12.45 -1.58
CA HIS A 79 -13.97 11.93 -0.34
C HIS A 79 -13.32 10.61 0.12
N ASP A 80 -12.44 10.02 -0.69
CA ASP A 80 -11.61 8.90 -0.23
C ASP A 80 -10.59 9.41 0.80
N HIS A 81 -10.43 8.67 1.91
CA HIS A 81 -9.60 9.10 3.04
C HIS A 81 -8.16 9.47 2.64
N TYR A 82 -7.52 8.70 1.77
CA TYR A 82 -6.15 8.95 1.36
C TYR A 82 -6.07 9.96 0.21
N ALA A 83 -7.09 10.01 -0.65
CA ALA A 83 -7.23 11.07 -1.65
C ALA A 83 -7.33 12.45 -0.99
N GLU A 84 -8.12 12.58 0.08
CA GLU A 84 -8.27 13.84 0.83
C GLU A 84 -6.92 14.36 1.34
N LYS A 85 -6.04 13.46 1.80
CA LYS A 85 -4.68 13.84 2.23
C LYS A 85 -3.85 14.40 1.09
N ILE A 86 -3.93 13.81 -0.10
CA ILE A 86 -3.22 14.30 -1.30
C ILE A 86 -3.76 15.66 -1.74
N VAL A 87 -5.09 15.82 -1.77
CA VAL A 87 -5.75 17.09 -2.12
C VAL A 87 -5.35 18.19 -1.13
N SER A 88 -5.31 17.88 0.18
CA SER A 88 -4.92 18.84 1.22
C SER A 88 -3.48 19.34 1.10
N CYS A 89 -2.61 18.57 0.43
CA CYS A 89 -1.23 18.95 0.14
C CYS A 89 -1.06 19.60 -1.24
N ASN A 90 -2.15 20.03 -1.88
CA ASN A 90 -2.14 20.64 -3.23
C ASN A 90 -1.41 19.78 -4.27
N TYR A 91 -1.54 18.45 -4.17
CA TYR A 91 -0.90 17.50 -5.08
C TYR A 91 0.62 17.59 -5.13
N ASP A 92 1.29 18.05 -4.07
CA ASP A 92 2.75 18.04 -4.00
C ASP A 92 3.28 16.61 -4.21
N TYR A 93 4.29 16.47 -5.08
CA TYR A 93 4.81 15.16 -5.49
C TYR A 93 5.36 14.35 -4.32
N HIS A 94 6.18 14.99 -3.48
CA HIS A 94 6.82 14.33 -2.34
C HIS A 94 5.80 13.95 -1.26
N MET A 95 4.83 14.81 -1.01
CA MET A 95 3.73 14.53 -0.09
C MET A 95 2.81 13.44 -0.63
N THR A 96 2.55 13.42 -1.93
CA THR A 96 1.76 12.37 -2.59
C THR A 96 2.43 11.01 -2.47
N MET A 97 3.73 10.92 -2.77
CA MET A 97 4.53 9.71 -2.56
C MET A 97 4.51 9.27 -1.08
N THR A 98 4.68 10.22 -0.16
CA THR A 98 4.69 9.94 1.29
C THR A 98 3.35 9.36 1.75
N TRP A 99 2.23 9.94 1.34
CA TRP A 99 0.90 9.46 1.69
C TRP A 99 0.59 8.13 1.03
N PHE A 100 0.98 7.94 -0.22
CA PHE A 100 0.82 6.67 -0.92
C PHE A 100 1.59 5.54 -0.22
N LYS A 101 2.86 5.77 0.12
CA LYS A 101 3.67 4.82 0.90
C LYS A 101 3.03 4.49 2.25
N LYS A 102 2.57 5.50 2.99
CA LYS A 102 1.87 5.31 4.27
C LYS A 102 0.60 4.47 4.10
N ALA A 103 -0.20 4.76 3.08
CA ALA A 103 -1.44 4.04 2.79
C ALA A 103 -1.16 2.56 2.49
N ILE A 104 -0.10 2.27 1.74
CA ILE A 104 0.35 0.90 1.44
C ILE A 104 0.75 0.18 2.73
N LEU A 105 1.66 0.75 3.51
CA LEU A 105 2.17 0.10 4.73
C LEU A 105 1.04 -0.13 5.75
N GLN A 106 0.13 0.82 5.90
CA GLN A 106 -1.03 0.68 6.79
C GLN A 106 -2.00 -0.40 6.30
N SER A 107 -2.31 -0.42 5.00
CA SER A 107 -3.24 -1.37 4.41
C SER A 107 -2.70 -2.80 4.38
N SER A 108 -1.37 -2.98 4.33
CA SER A 108 -0.74 -4.31 4.42
C SER A 108 -0.65 -4.82 5.85
N VAL A 109 -0.28 -3.97 6.83
CA VAL A 109 0.05 -4.42 8.20
C VAL A 109 -1.16 -4.41 9.13
N ARG A 110 -2.10 -3.47 8.99
CA ARG A 110 -3.24 -3.32 9.91
C ARG A 110 -4.16 -4.56 9.94
N PRO A 111 -4.50 -5.20 8.80
CA PRO A 111 -5.30 -6.43 8.83
C PRO A 111 -4.60 -7.57 9.56
N LEU A 112 -3.28 -7.71 9.39
CA LEU A 112 -2.48 -8.73 10.07
C LEU A 112 -2.45 -8.51 11.58
N ALA A 113 -2.24 -7.26 12.00
CA ALA A 113 -2.26 -6.88 13.41
C ALA A 113 -3.63 -7.15 14.05
N PHE A 114 -4.72 -6.86 13.34
CA PHE A 114 -6.07 -7.15 13.81
C PHE A 114 -6.33 -8.66 13.93
N ALA A 115 -5.94 -9.45 12.92
CA ALA A 115 -6.07 -10.90 12.96
C ALA A 115 -5.31 -11.53 14.13
N GLN A 116 -4.11 -11.02 14.46
CA GLN A 116 -3.34 -11.50 15.60
C GLN A 116 -4.02 -11.20 16.95
N LEU A 117 -4.71 -10.07 17.10
CA LEU A 117 -5.48 -9.74 18.31
C LEU A 117 -6.69 -10.66 18.51
N GLU A 118 -7.32 -11.12 17.43
CA GLU A 118 -8.47 -12.04 17.49
C GLU A 118 -8.06 -13.50 17.78
N LEU A 119 -6.78 -13.83 17.57
CA LEU A 119 -6.22 -15.17 17.81
C LEU A 119 -5.61 -15.35 19.20
N GLY A 120 -5.40 -14.25 19.95
CA GLY A 120 -4.86 -14.24 21.31
C GLY A 120 -5.93 -14.08 22.39
#